data_AF-A0A5B9VYC4-F1
#
_entry.id   AF-A0A5B9VYC4-F1
#
_cell.length_a   1.000
_cell.length_b   1.000
_cell.length_c   1.000
_cell.angle_alpha   90.00
_cell.angle_beta   90.00
_cell.angle_gamma   90.00
#
_symmetry.space_group_name_H-M   'P 1'
#
loop_
_entity.id
_entity.type
_entity.pdbx_description
1 polymer ?
#
loop_
_entity_poly.entity_id
_entity_poly.type
_entity_poly.pdbx_seq_one_letter_code
_entity_poly.pdbx_strand_id
1 'polypeptide(L)'
;MAIKTSLSLIARRISDSVRRAAARQGLAEGDYALAGIYYDDSDRISLRVGTDRQIDDRRWFADAMNEIRQAFPEDPTITYFIGLVVRKVKNLDEVYWDTSDSEDAQDMTELLNRPRG
;
A
#
# COMPACT_ATOMS: atom_id res chain seq x y z
N MET A 1 -12.56 14.80 11.39
CA MET A 1 -11.17 14.48 11.79
C MET A 1 -11.14 13.02 12.25
N ALA A 2 -10.97 12.07 11.33
CA ALA A 2 -11.22 10.64 11.58
C ALA A 2 -10.10 9.68 11.11
N ILE A 3 -9.17 10.13 10.26
CA ILE A 3 -8.13 9.27 9.67
C ILE A 3 -6.92 9.12 10.62
N LYS A 4 -6.46 10.19 11.28
CA LYS A 4 -5.32 10.15 12.22
C LYS A 4 -5.44 9.09 13.33
N THR A 5 -6.64 8.91 13.91
CA THR A 5 -6.87 7.91 14.98
C THR A 5 -6.93 6.46 14.44
N SER A 6 -6.99 6.28 13.13
CA SER A 6 -7.19 4.98 12.47
C SER A 6 -6.08 4.60 11.50
N LEU A 7 -5.00 5.39 11.37
CA LEU A 7 -3.98 5.17 10.33
C LEU A 7 -3.33 3.78 10.44
N SER A 8 -3.07 3.28 11.64
CA SER A 8 -2.57 1.91 11.87
C SER A 8 -3.56 0.83 11.44
N LEU A 9 -4.86 1.04 11.67
CA LEU A 9 -5.91 0.10 11.23
C LEU A 9 -6.06 0.12 9.70
N ILE A 10 -6.02 1.32 9.11
CA ILE A 10 -6.06 1.52 7.66
C ILE A 10 -4.84 0.88 7.00
N ALA A 11 -3.63 1.16 7.50
CA ALA A 11 -2.38 0.54 7.04
C ALA A 11 -2.44 -0.99 7.12
N ARG A 12 -2.94 -1.54 8.23
CA ARG A 12 -3.12 -2.99 8.39
C ARG A 12 -4.05 -3.58 7.34
N ARG A 13 -5.21 -2.95 7.10
CA ARG A 13 -6.18 -3.40 6.09
C ARG A 13 -5.62 -3.31 4.68
N ILE A 14 -4.89 -2.24 4.37
CA ILE A 14 -4.17 -2.08 3.09
C ILE A 14 -3.13 -3.18 2.93
N SER A 15 -2.26 -3.39 3.92
CA SER A 15 -1.21 -4.41 3.90
C SER A 15 -1.79 -5.81 3.66
N ASP A 16 -2.85 -6.16 4.40
CA ASP A 16 -3.55 -7.44 4.23
C ASP A 16 -4.17 -7.60 2.83
N SER A 17 -4.64 -6.50 2.24
CA SER A 17 -5.22 -6.47 0.90
C SER A 17 -4.17 -6.65 -0.19
N VAL A 18 -3.05 -5.93 -0.09
CA VAL A 18 -1.91 -6.06 -1.01
C VAL A 18 -1.33 -7.46 -0.94
N ARG A 19 -1.20 -8.05 0.26
CA ARG A 19 -0.74 -9.44 0.39
C ARG A 19 -1.68 -10.43 -0.28
N ARG A 20 -3.01 -10.30 -0.11
CA ARG A 20 -3.97 -11.18 -0.79
C ARG A 20 -3.87 -11.05 -2.31
N ALA A 21 -3.68 -9.84 -2.82
CA ALA A 21 -3.45 -9.61 -4.24
C ALA A 21 -2.11 -10.20 -4.73
N ALA A 22 -1.02 -10.06 -3.96
CA ALA A 22 0.28 -10.65 -4.26
C ALA A 22 0.23 -12.19 -4.30
N ALA A 23 -0.49 -12.81 -3.36
CA ALA A 23 -0.69 -14.26 -3.33
C ALA A 23 -1.42 -14.77 -4.60
N ARG A 24 -2.36 -14.00 -5.17
CA ARG A 24 -3.02 -14.33 -6.45
C ARG A 24 -2.06 -14.30 -7.65
N GLN A 25 -0.96 -13.54 -7.53
CA GLN A 25 0.12 -13.50 -8.51
C GLN A 25 1.21 -14.55 -8.23
N GLY A 26 1.04 -15.38 -7.18
CA GLY A 26 2.03 -16.39 -6.79
C GLY A 26 3.24 -15.82 -6.04
N LEU A 27 3.16 -14.60 -5.51
CA LEU A 27 4.23 -13.95 -4.74
C LEU A 27 4.09 -14.26 -3.25
N ALA A 28 5.18 -14.66 -2.61
CA ALA A 28 5.24 -14.86 -1.16
C ALA A 28 5.53 -13.54 -0.42
N GLU A 29 5.37 -13.55 0.91
CA GLU A 29 5.90 -12.48 1.76
C GLU A 29 7.44 -12.44 1.56
N GLY A 30 7.96 -11.30 1.08
CA GLY A 30 9.37 -11.13 0.72
C GLY A 30 9.68 -11.12 -0.78
N ASP A 31 8.75 -11.52 -1.64
CA ASP A 31 8.89 -11.36 -3.11
C ASP A 31 8.45 -9.97 -3.59
N TYR A 32 7.91 -9.14 -2.70
CA TYR A 32 7.47 -7.78 -2.99
C TYR A 32 7.76 -6.86 -1.81
N ALA A 33 7.86 -5.56 -2.11
CA ALA A 33 7.96 -4.48 -1.14
C ALA A 33 6.73 -3.58 -1.25
N LEU A 34 6.30 -3.04 -0.12
CA LEU A 34 5.18 -2.10 -0.01
C LEU A 34 5.63 -0.89 0.80
N ALA A 35 5.55 0.28 0.21
CA ALA A 35 5.80 1.55 0.87
C ALA A 35 4.56 2.43 0.80
N GLY A 36 4.44 3.38 1.72
CA GLY A 36 3.35 4.32 1.68
C GLY A 36 3.59 5.60 2.46
N ILE A 37 2.90 6.65 2.04
CA ILE A 37 2.97 7.98 2.64
C ILE A 37 1.54 8.46 2.86
N TYR A 38 1.28 9.00 4.05
CA TYR A 38 0.06 9.75 4.33
C TYR A 38 0.35 11.25 4.30
N TYR A 39 -0.49 12.00 3.59
CA TYR A 39 -0.40 13.45 3.47
C TYR A 39 -1.48 14.09 4.36
N ASP A 40 -1.06 14.76 5.43
CA ASP A 40 -1.95 15.35 6.45
C ASP A 40 -2.84 16.47 5.88
N ASP A 41 -2.35 17.21 4.89
CA ASP A 41 -3.00 18.37 4.28
C ASP A 41 -4.22 18.01 3.40
N SER A 42 -4.18 16.82 2.82
CA SER A 42 -5.09 16.35 1.77
C SER A 42 -5.80 15.05 2.13
N ASP A 43 -5.49 14.48 3.30
CA ASP A 43 -5.98 13.20 3.78
C ASP A 43 -5.68 12.04 2.78
N ARG A 44 -4.62 12.17 1.98
CA ARG A 44 -4.28 11.21 0.92
C ARG A 44 -3.28 10.16 1.39
N ILE A 45 -3.45 8.93 0.94
CA ILE A 45 -2.49 7.84 1.12
C ILE A 45 -1.92 7.49 -0.25
N SER A 46 -0.62 7.69 -0.44
CA SER A 46 0.09 7.23 -1.64
C SER A 46 0.81 5.93 -1.32
N LEU A 47 0.50 4.88 -2.07
CA LEU A 47 1.06 3.54 -1.92
C LEU A 47 1.91 3.19 -3.14
N ARG A 48 3.03 2.51 -2.88
CA ARG A 48 3.87 1.92 -3.90
C ARG A 48 4.09 0.46 -3.56
N VAL A 49 3.79 -0.42 -4.50
CA VAL A 49 4.12 -1.83 -4.40
C VAL A 49 5.01 -2.21 -5.57
N GLY A 50 6.06 -2.97 -5.30
CA GLY A 50 6.97 -3.43 -6.33
C GLY A 50 7.52 -4.81 -6.08
N THR A 51 7.87 -5.49 -7.16
CA THR A 51 8.51 -6.81 -7.15
C THR A 51 9.59 -6.85 -8.22
N ASP A 52 10.64 -7.64 -8.00
CA ASP A 52 11.65 -7.96 -9.02
C ASP A 52 11.23 -9.13 -9.93
N ARG A 53 10.13 -9.80 -9.58
CA ARG A 53 9.56 -10.91 -10.34
C ARG A 53 8.86 -10.43 -11.60
N GLN A 54 8.64 -11.35 -12.54
CA GLN A 54 7.84 -11.08 -13.73
C GLN A 54 6.36 -11.28 -13.40
N ILE A 55 5.57 -10.23 -13.64
CA ILE A 55 4.14 -10.19 -13.32
C ILE A 55 3.38 -9.38 -14.38
N ASP A 56 2.06 -9.46 -14.35
CA ASP A 56 1.17 -8.54 -15.07
C ASP A 56 0.81 -7.36 -14.15
N ASP A 57 1.50 -6.23 -14.33
CA ASP A 57 1.32 -5.03 -13.50
C ASP A 57 -0.13 -4.52 -13.50
N ARG A 58 -0.83 -4.62 -14.65
CA ARG A 58 -2.22 -4.15 -14.76
C ARG A 58 -3.16 -5.04 -13.96
N ARG A 59 -2.97 -6.36 -14.06
CA ARG A 59 -3.75 -7.32 -13.29
C ARG A 59 -3.47 -7.19 -11.80
N TRP A 60 -2.21 -7.06 -11.40
CA TRP A 60 -1.87 -6.91 -9.98
C TRP A 60 -2.44 -5.62 -9.39
N PHE A 61 -2.39 -4.50 -10.13
CA PHE A 61 -3.05 -3.26 -9.74
C PHE A 61 -4.56 -3.43 -9.54
N ALA A 62 -5.24 -4.05 -10.51
CA ALA A 62 -6.68 -4.29 -10.43
C ALA A 62 -7.04 -5.17 -9.22
N ASP A 63 -6.28 -6.26 -9.01
CA ASP A 63 -6.47 -7.17 -7.88
C ASP A 63 -6.25 -6.44 -6.54
N ALA A 64 -5.15 -5.68 -6.41
CA ALA A 64 -4.82 -4.95 -5.19
C ALA A 64 -5.87 -3.88 -4.86
N MET A 65 -6.28 -3.07 -5.84
CA MET A 65 -7.34 -2.06 -5.62
C MET A 65 -8.69 -2.70 -5.30
N ASN A 66 -9.01 -3.84 -5.89
CA ASN A 66 -10.24 -4.56 -5.55
C ASN A 66 -10.21 -5.08 -4.10
N GLU A 67 -9.09 -5.67 -3.66
CA GLU A 67 -8.91 -6.12 -2.28
C GLU A 67 -8.99 -4.94 -1.28
N ILE A 68 -8.36 -3.81 -1.61
CA ILE A 68 -8.39 -2.60 -0.78
C ILE A 68 -9.83 -2.11 -0.63
N ARG A 69 -10.61 -2.02 -1.71
CA ARG A 69 -12.03 -1.62 -1.66
C ARG A 69 -12.87 -2.54 -0.78
N GLN A 70 -12.62 -3.84 -0.87
CA GLN A 70 -13.34 -4.83 -0.06
C GLN A 70 -12.96 -4.77 1.43
N ALA A 71 -11.81 -4.17 1.78
CA ALA A 71 -11.34 -4.06 3.15
C ALA A 71 -11.98 -2.89 3.94
N PHE A 72 -12.72 -2.00 3.28
CA PHE A 72 -13.42 -0.87 3.91
C PHE A 72 -14.92 -0.84 3.55
N PRO A 73 -15.69 -1.90 3.85
CA PRO A 73 -17.12 -1.95 3.54
C PRO A 73 -17.95 -0.90 4.29
N GLU A 74 -17.48 -0.45 5.46
CA GLU A 74 -18.16 0.56 6.28
C GLU A 74 -17.98 1.98 5.75
N ASP A 75 -16.89 2.24 5.03
CA ASP A 75 -16.61 3.54 4.44
C ASP A 75 -15.81 3.37 3.13
N PRO A 76 -16.51 3.11 2.01
CA PRO A 76 -15.88 2.97 0.70
C PRO A 76 -15.17 4.24 0.24
N THR A 77 -15.52 5.41 0.79
CA THR A 77 -14.99 6.70 0.34
C THR A 77 -13.52 6.86 0.68
N ILE A 78 -13.01 6.17 1.71
CA ILE A 78 -11.58 6.08 2.05
C ILE A 78 -10.76 5.69 0.82
N THR A 79 -11.27 4.81 -0.05
CA THR A 79 -10.53 4.35 -1.23
C THR A 79 -10.33 5.42 -2.30
N TYR A 80 -11.12 6.50 -2.30
CA TYR A 80 -10.88 7.65 -3.18
C TYR A 80 -9.65 8.47 -2.80
N PHE A 81 -9.18 8.32 -1.56
CA PHE A 81 -7.99 8.99 -1.04
C PHE A 81 -6.73 8.12 -1.17
N ILE A 82 -6.85 6.90 -1.69
CA ILE A 82 -5.73 5.97 -1.86
C ILE A 82 -5.25 6.01 -3.32
N GLY A 83 -4.04 6.49 -3.52
CA GLY A 83 -3.27 6.30 -4.75
C GLY A 83 -2.45 5.02 -4.64
N LEU A 84 -2.46 4.17 -5.67
CA LEU A 84 -1.62 2.97 -5.74
C LEU A 84 -0.80 2.98 -7.02
N VAL A 85 0.51 2.80 -6.88
CA VAL A 85 1.41 2.52 -7.99
C VAL A 85 1.94 1.10 -7.85
N VAL A 86 1.78 0.32 -8.91
CA VAL A 86 2.35 -1.02 -9.06
C VAL A 86 3.44 -0.96 -10.10
N ARG A 87 4.62 -1.51 -9.81
CA ARG A 87 5.71 -1.57 -10.79
C ARG A 87 6.63 -2.78 -10.61
N LYS A 88 7.20 -3.26 -11.70
CA LYS A 88 8.41 -4.07 -11.64
C LYS A 88 9.62 -3.20 -11.27
N VAL A 89 10.43 -3.67 -10.33
CA VAL A 89 11.68 -3.02 -9.86
C VAL A 89 12.89 -3.91 -10.16
N LYS A 90 14.13 -3.37 -10.10
CA LYS A 90 15.33 -4.22 -10.25
C LYS A 90 15.72 -4.89 -8.94
N ASN A 91 15.41 -4.25 -7.82
CA ASN A 91 15.57 -4.74 -6.46
C ASN A 91 14.44 -4.15 -5.59
N LEU A 92 14.10 -4.80 -4.48
CA LEU A 92 12.99 -4.36 -3.64
C LEU A 92 13.25 -3.02 -2.94
N ASP A 93 14.52 -2.66 -2.72
CA ASP A 93 14.88 -1.41 -2.04
C ASP A 93 14.47 -0.17 -2.83
N GLU A 94 14.39 -0.26 -4.16
CA GLU A 94 13.89 0.79 -5.05
C GLU A 94 12.49 1.28 -4.67
N VAL A 95 11.65 0.45 -4.03
CA VAL A 95 10.29 0.84 -3.60
C VAL A 95 10.32 1.91 -2.51
N TYR A 96 11.40 1.97 -1.72
CA TYR A 96 11.53 2.86 -0.56
C TYR A 96 12.26 4.18 -0.88
N TRP A 97 12.71 4.41 -2.11
CA TRP A 97 13.57 5.57 -2.44
C TRP A 97 12.84 6.93 -2.49
N ASP A 98 11.50 6.97 -2.56
CA ASP A 98 10.71 8.20 -2.78
C ASP A 98 9.80 8.57 -1.59
N THR A 99 10.19 8.30 -0.33
CA THR A 99 9.30 8.46 0.85
C THR A 99 9.52 9.69 1.74
N SER A 100 10.18 10.79 1.32
CA SER A 100 10.61 11.78 2.32
C SER A 100 10.77 13.27 1.94
N ASP A 101 9.90 13.88 1.11
CA ASP A 101 10.13 15.28 0.68
C ASP A 101 9.08 16.33 1.11
N SER A 102 8.17 16.06 2.04
CA SER A 102 7.26 17.11 2.56
C SER A 102 7.09 17.10 4.08
N GLU A 103 7.11 18.28 4.69
CA GLU A 103 6.91 18.49 6.14
C GLU A 103 5.57 17.95 6.65
N ASP A 104 4.56 17.87 5.77
CA ASP A 104 3.21 17.38 6.07
C ASP A 104 2.98 15.91 5.66
N ALA A 105 4.04 15.17 5.34
CA ALA A 105 3.97 13.74 5.02
C ALA A 105 4.40 12.87 6.20
N GLN A 106 3.57 11.88 6.52
CA GLN A 106 3.89 10.82 7.46
C GLN A 106 4.25 9.53 6.70
N ASP A 107 5.46 9.03 6.90
CA ASP A 107 5.85 7.71 6.40
C ASP A 107 5.02 6.61 7.08
N MET A 108 4.36 5.79 6.27
CA MET A 108 3.55 4.65 6.71
C MET A 108 4.24 3.31 6.47
N THR A 109 5.44 3.30 5.90
CA THR A 109 6.13 2.09 5.46
C THR A 109 6.29 1.08 6.60
N GLU A 110 6.67 1.53 7.79
CA GLU A 110 6.75 0.66 8.96
C GLU A 110 5.37 0.10 9.38
N LEU A 111 4.31 0.92 9.31
CA LEU A 111 2.95 0.47 9.66
C LEU A 111 2.44 -0.58 8.68
N LEU A 112 2.78 -0.43 7.39
CA LEU A 112 2.38 -1.34 6.32
C LEU A 112 3.12 -2.68 6.41
N ASN A 113 4.39 -2.68 6.83
CA ASN A 113 5.22 -3.88 6.90
C ASN A 113 5.36 -4.46 8.32
N ARG A 114 4.71 -3.86 9.32
CA ARG A 114 4.83 -4.31 10.71
C ARG A 114 4.43 -5.80 10.84
N PRO A 115 5.29 -6.66 11.42
CA PRO A 115 4.96 -8.05 11.66
C PRO A 115 3.72 -8.16 12.54
N ARG A 116 2.91 -9.20 12.30
CA ARG A 116 1.80 -9.55 13.18
C ARG A 116 2.37 -10.05 14.50
N GLY A 117 2.16 -9.30 15.59
CA GLY A 117 2.29 -9.82 16.95
C GLY A 117 1.17 -10.77 17.31
#